data_AF-A0A4Q5RED3-F1
#
_entry.id   AF-A0A4Q5RED3-F1
#
_cell.length_a   1.000
_cell.length_b   1.000
_cell.length_c   1.000
_cell.angle_alpha   90.00
_cell.angle_beta   90.00
_cell.angle_gamma   90.00
#
_symmetry.space_group_name_H-M   'P 1'
#
loop_
_entity.id
_entity.type
_entity.pdbx_description
1 polymer ?
#
loop_
_entity_poly.entity_id
_entity_poly.type
_entity_poly.pdbx_seq_one_letter_code
_entity_poly.pdbx_strand_id
1 'polypeptide(L)'
;DPARAYTAYLAGINANMEKLQVPAGAEKTAYLAAASVGAASLTRALIFKEKYIATYLNPEAWNDARRFNYAYKDFTLPQGAVLTTFIRRLAYPTGERSKNGKNIPTVASLSERLWWDR
;
A
#
# COMPACT_ATOMS: atom_id res chain seq x y z
N ASP A 1 -10.82 18.21 7.20
CA ASP A 1 -12.22 18.15 6.74
C ASP A 1 -12.60 16.69 6.49
N PRO A 2 -13.26 16.04 7.48
CA PRO A 2 -13.71 14.65 7.37
C PRO A 2 -14.73 14.42 6.26
N ALA A 3 -15.64 15.37 6.02
CA ALA A 3 -16.66 15.24 4.97
C ALA A 3 -16.01 15.22 3.58
N ARG A 4 -15.08 16.14 3.33
CA ARG A 4 -14.32 16.17 2.06
C ARG A 4 -13.49 14.91 1.85
N ALA A 5 -12.84 14.39 2.90
CA ALA A 5 -12.08 13.15 2.83
C ALA A 5 -12.97 11.94 2.49
N TYR A 6 -14.15 11.88 3.09
CA TYR A 6 -15.13 10.82 2.84
C TYR A 6 -15.69 10.84 1.42
N THR A 7 -16.06 12.02 0.92
CA THR A 7 -16.48 12.18 -0.49
C THR A 7 -15.39 11.73 -1.44
N ALA A 8 -14.13 12.12 -1.20
CA ALA A 8 -13.00 11.70 -2.04
C ALA A 8 -12.75 10.19 -1.98
N TYR A 9 -12.92 9.56 -0.81
CA TYR A 9 -12.79 8.12 -0.64
C TYR A 9 -13.81 7.34 -1.47
N LEU A 10 -15.09 7.71 -1.42
CA LEU A 10 -16.14 7.07 -2.24
C LEU A 10 -15.93 7.34 -3.74
N ALA A 11 -15.57 8.57 -4.11
CA ALA A 11 -15.27 8.92 -5.49
C ALA A 11 -14.09 8.10 -6.04
N GLY A 12 -13.04 7.89 -5.24
CA GLY A 12 -11.88 7.08 -5.63
C GLY A 12 -12.23 5.61 -5.89
N ILE A 13 -13.08 5.01 -5.04
CA ILE A 13 -13.57 3.64 -5.25
C ILE A 13 -14.34 3.55 -6.57
N ASN A 14 -15.30 4.47 -6.78
CA ASN A 14 -16.11 4.47 -7.98
C ASN A 14 -15.28 4.71 -9.25
N ALA A 15 -14.32 5.64 -9.21
CA ALA A 15 -13.42 5.91 -10.34
C ALA A 15 -12.56 4.69 -10.71
N ASN A 16 -12.07 3.92 -9.72
CA ASN A 16 -11.34 2.70 -9.99
C ASN A 16 -12.24 1.62 -10.64
N MET A 17 -13.48 1.47 -10.16
CA MET A 17 -14.46 0.57 -10.77
C MET A 17 -14.81 0.95 -12.20
N GLU A 18 -14.99 2.25 -12.47
CA GLU A 18 -15.24 2.77 -13.83
C GLU A 18 -14.05 2.53 -14.76
N LYS A 19 -12.82 2.77 -14.28
CA LYS A 19 -11.59 2.46 -15.01
C LYS A 19 -11.52 0.99 -15.42
N LEU A 20 -11.96 0.08 -14.55
CA LEU A 20 -12.01 -1.36 -14.80
C LEU A 20 -13.29 -1.81 -15.50
N GLN A 21 -14.17 -0.87 -15.87
CA GLN A 21 -15.45 -1.13 -16.54
C GLN A 21 -16.35 -2.12 -15.77
N VAL A 22 -16.31 -2.08 -14.44
CA VAL A 22 -17.19 -2.90 -13.60
C VAL A 22 -18.65 -2.55 -13.94
N PRO A 23 -19.47 -3.52 -14.37
CA PRO A 23 -20.85 -3.26 -14.75
C PRO A 23 -21.65 -2.58 -13.64
N ALA A 24 -22.53 -1.66 -14.03
CA ALA A 24 -23.53 -1.14 -13.11
C ALA A 24 -24.51 -2.27 -12.77
N GLY A 25 -24.51 -2.72 -11.51
CA GLY A 25 -25.25 -3.90 -11.08
C GLY A 25 -25.33 -4.00 -9.56
N ALA A 26 -25.94 -5.10 -9.10
CA ALA A 26 -26.16 -5.35 -7.68
C ALA A 26 -24.83 -5.44 -6.91
N GLU A 27 -23.79 -6.02 -7.52
CA GLU A 27 -22.48 -6.22 -6.91
C GLU A 27 -21.74 -4.90 -6.70
N LYS A 28 -21.72 -4.04 -7.73
CA LYS A 28 -21.13 -2.70 -7.61
C LYS A 28 -21.85 -1.89 -6.52
N THR A 29 -23.17 -1.97 -6.49
CA THR A 29 -24.01 -1.26 -5.51
C THR A 29 -23.75 -1.77 -4.09
N ALA A 30 -23.70 -3.09 -3.90
CA ALA A 30 -23.42 -3.73 -2.62
C ALA A 30 -22.02 -3.36 -2.10
N TYR A 31 -21.01 -3.34 -2.97
CA TYR A 31 -19.66 -2.93 -2.59
C TYR A 31 -19.61 -1.46 -2.15
N LEU A 32 -20.20 -0.55 -2.93
CA LEU A 32 -20.24 0.87 -2.58
C LEU A 32 -20.99 1.12 -1.28
N ALA A 33 -22.09 0.39 -1.04
CA ALA A 33 -22.81 0.44 0.23
C ALA A 33 -21.95 -0.05 1.41
N ALA A 34 -21.24 -1.17 1.24
CA ALA A 34 -20.33 -1.70 2.27
C ALA A 34 -19.14 -0.77 2.55
N ALA A 35 -18.65 -0.06 1.52
CA ALA A 35 -17.59 0.94 1.68
C ALA A 35 -18.09 2.23 2.34
N SER A 36 -19.40 2.53 2.27
CA SER A 36 -20.03 3.75 2.78
C SER A 36 -20.16 3.77 4.31
N VAL A 37 -19.03 3.84 5.02
CA VAL A 37 -18.94 3.78 6.49
C VAL A 37 -19.36 5.06 7.22
N GLY A 38 -19.58 6.17 6.50
CA GLY A 38 -19.79 7.50 7.05
C GLY A 38 -18.48 8.24 7.40
N ALA A 39 -18.52 9.57 7.31
CA ALA A 39 -17.32 10.41 7.47
C ALA A 39 -16.65 10.29 8.85
N ALA A 40 -17.44 10.08 9.92
CA ALA A 40 -16.92 9.92 11.27
C ALA A 40 -16.20 8.57 11.49
N SER A 41 -16.56 7.54 10.70
CA SER A 41 -16.00 6.19 10.80
C SER A 41 -14.88 5.94 9.79
N LEU A 42 -14.59 6.90 8.90
CA LEU A 42 -13.53 6.76 7.91
C LEU A 42 -12.18 6.72 8.61
N THR A 43 -11.46 5.63 8.41
CA THR A 43 -10.10 5.45 8.93
C THR A 43 -9.09 5.45 7.79
N ARG A 44 -7.83 5.76 8.13
CA ARG A 44 -6.71 5.64 7.19
C ARG A 44 -6.56 4.20 6.67
N ALA A 45 -6.89 3.19 7.49
CA ALA A 45 -6.86 1.79 7.09
C ALA A 45 -7.84 1.47 5.96
N LEU A 46 -9.05 2.03 5.99
CA LEU A 46 -10.03 1.87 4.91
C LEU A 46 -9.52 2.50 3.61
N ILE A 47 -8.90 3.67 3.68
CA ILE A 47 -8.31 4.33 2.50
C ILE A 47 -7.16 3.49 1.91
N PHE A 48 -6.23 3.01 2.75
CA PHE A 48 -5.13 2.16 2.27
C PHE A 48 -5.62 0.82 1.71
N LYS A 49 -6.68 0.23 2.27
CA LYS A 49 -7.32 -0.96 1.72
C LYS A 49 -7.81 -0.73 0.28
N GLU A 50 -8.57 0.33 0.03
CA GLU A 50 -9.04 0.64 -1.33
C GLU A 50 -7.89 1.04 -2.27
N LYS A 51 -6.88 1.76 -1.76
CA LYS A 51 -5.68 2.10 -2.53
C LYS A 51 -4.90 0.85 -2.94
N TYR A 52 -4.79 -0.15 -2.07
CA TYR A 52 -4.14 -1.42 -2.37
C TYR A 52 -4.88 -2.19 -3.48
N ILE A 53 -6.22 -2.23 -3.43
CA ILE A 53 -7.05 -2.83 -4.48
C ILE A 53 -6.84 -2.11 -5.82
N ALA A 54 -6.86 -0.78 -5.82
CA ALA A 54 -6.66 0.01 -7.03
C ALA A 54 -5.25 -0.10 -7.62
N THR A 55 -4.24 -0.38 -6.80
CA THR A 55 -2.83 -0.42 -7.21
C THR A 55 -2.25 -1.83 -7.28
N TYR A 56 -3.05 -2.90 -7.25
CA TYR A 56 -2.52 -4.27 -7.16
C TYR A 56 -1.53 -4.66 -8.29
N LEU A 57 -1.66 -4.04 -9.47
CA LEU A 57 -0.74 -4.20 -10.62
C LEU A 57 0.28 -3.06 -10.78
N ASN A 58 0.35 -2.15 -9.81
CA ASN A 58 1.23 -0.99 -9.83
C ASN A 58 2.27 -1.11 -8.71
N PRO A 59 3.57 -0.83 -8.96
CA PRO A 59 4.60 -0.88 -7.94
C PRO A 59 4.36 0.07 -6.75
N GLU A 60 3.50 1.08 -6.90
CA GLU A 60 3.08 1.96 -5.82
C GLU A 60 2.44 1.19 -4.65
N ALA A 61 1.80 0.05 -4.89
CA ALA A 61 1.28 -0.81 -3.83
C ALA A 61 2.36 -1.20 -2.82
N TRP A 62 3.60 -1.39 -3.26
CA TRP A 62 4.73 -1.70 -2.39
C TRP A 62 5.24 -0.48 -1.60
N ASN A 63 5.19 0.72 -2.19
CA ASN A 63 5.48 1.96 -1.47
C ASN A 63 4.47 2.19 -0.36
N ASP A 64 3.19 2.00 -0.67
CA ASP A 64 2.09 2.15 0.27
C ASP A 64 2.10 1.11 1.37
N ALA A 65 2.37 -0.15 1.04
CA ALA A 65 2.48 -1.19 2.06
C ALA A 65 3.55 -0.86 3.10
N ARG A 66 4.71 -0.35 2.67
CA ARG A 66 5.75 0.12 3.60
C ARG A 66 5.28 1.31 4.42
N ARG A 67 4.73 2.34 3.77
CA ARG A 67 4.21 3.56 4.44
C ARG A 67 3.07 3.28 5.40
N PHE A 68 2.25 2.27 5.12
CA PHE A 68 1.18 1.80 5.99
C PHE A 68 1.65 0.72 6.97
N ASN A 69 2.96 0.48 7.04
CA ASN A 69 3.60 -0.47 7.94
C ASN A 69 3.00 -1.89 7.84
N TYR A 70 2.58 -2.29 6.64
CA TYR A 70 1.96 -3.59 6.35
C TYR A 70 0.71 -3.89 7.18
N ALA A 71 0.02 -2.88 7.72
CA ALA A 71 -1.13 -3.04 8.60
C ALA A 71 -2.43 -3.42 7.85
N TYR A 72 -2.32 -4.27 6.83
CA TYR A 72 -3.47 -4.83 6.13
C TYR A 72 -4.00 -6.06 6.87
N LYS A 73 -5.27 -6.37 6.64
CA LYS A 73 -5.91 -7.56 7.19
C LYS A 73 -5.15 -8.82 6.74
N ASP A 74 -4.87 -9.69 7.70
CA ASP A 74 -4.21 -10.99 7.51
C ASP A 74 -2.84 -10.90 6.80
N PHE A 75 -2.17 -9.74 6.88
CA PHE A 75 -0.88 -9.52 6.25
C PHE A 75 0.25 -9.84 7.23
N THR A 76 0.62 -11.13 7.27
CA THR A 76 1.67 -11.65 8.14
C THR A 76 2.94 -11.98 7.37
N LEU A 77 4.07 -12.16 8.09
CA LEU A 77 5.27 -12.67 7.46
C LEU A 77 5.02 -14.05 6.85
N PRO A 78 5.59 -14.33 5.66
CA PRO A 78 5.48 -15.65 5.06
C PRO A 78 6.23 -16.68 5.90
N GLN A 79 5.79 -17.93 5.85
CA GLN A 79 6.50 -19.04 6.47
C GLN A 79 7.91 -19.17 5.88
N GLY A 80 8.91 -19.38 6.73
CA GLY A 80 10.30 -19.49 6.29
C GLY A 80 10.94 -18.15 5.88
N ALA A 81 10.36 -17.01 6.26
CA ALA A 81 10.98 -15.71 6.04
C ALA A 81 12.39 -15.65 6.67
N VAL A 82 13.37 -15.22 5.87
CA VAL A 82 14.74 -15.02 6.33
C VAL A 82 14.86 -13.78 7.24
N LEU A 83 13.97 -12.79 7.05
CA LEU A 83 13.89 -11.60 7.88
C LEU A 83 12.86 -11.79 9.00
N THR A 84 13.12 -11.21 10.16
CA THR A 84 12.21 -11.19 11.32
C THR A 84 11.10 -10.13 11.21
N THR A 85 11.19 -9.24 10.22
CA THR A 85 10.20 -8.20 9.89
C THR A 85 10.09 -8.03 8.38
N PHE A 86 9.03 -7.37 7.91
CA PHE A 86 8.84 -7.14 6.47
C PHE A 86 10.00 -6.36 5.86
N ILE A 87 10.45 -6.81 4.69
CA ILE A 87 11.46 -6.15 3.87
C ILE A 87 11.06 -4.70 3.54
N ARG A 88 11.97 -3.73 3.70
CA ARG A 88 11.71 -2.29 3.51
C ARG A 88 12.44 -1.68 2.32
N ARG A 89 13.42 -2.38 1.76
CA ARG A 89 14.25 -1.91 0.65
C ARG A 89 14.85 -3.09 -0.12
N LEU A 90 15.41 -2.79 -1.29
CA LEU A 90 16.20 -3.74 -2.06
C LEU A 90 17.70 -3.54 -1.80
N ALA A 91 18.48 -4.60 -2.03
CA ALA A 91 19.94 -4.53 -1.94
C ALA A 91 20.51 -3.65 -3.07
N TYR A 92 21.57 -2.91 -2.76
CA TYR A 92 22.42 -2.34 -3.81
C TYR A 92 23.06 -3.48 -4.65
N PRO A 93 23.14 -3.34 -5.99
CA PRO A 93 23.74 -4.35 -6.84
C PRO A 93 25.17 -4.70 -6.43
N THR A 94 25.54 -5.98 -6.53
CA THR A 94 26.89 -6.44 -6.15
C THR A 94 28.00 -5.73 -6.93
N GLY A 95 27.77 -5.44 -8.21
CA GLY A 95 28.73 -4.73 -9.05
C GLY A 95 29.04 -3.30 -8.59
N GLU A 96 28.10 -2.62 -7.93
CA GLU A 96 28.37 -1.30 -7.35
C GLU A 96 29.42 -1.40 -6.24
N ARG A 97 29.43 -2.50 -5.47
CA ARG A 97 30.34 -2.66 -4.33
C ARG A 97 31.80 -2.70 -4.77
N SER A 98 32.09 -3.30 -5.92
CA SER A 98 33.44 -3.33 -6.47
C SER A 98 33.80 -2.06 -7.25
N LYS A 99 32.84 -1.49 -8.00
CA LYS A 99 33.11 -0.34 -8.90
C LYS A 99 33.05 1.02 -8.20
N ASN A 100 32.23 1.13 -7.15
CA ASN A 100 31.88 2.40 -6.53
C ASN A 100 31.64 2.29 -5.01
N GLY A 101 32.26 1.29 -4.36
CA GLY A 101 31.95 0.91 -2.98
C GLY A 101 32.00 2.05 -1.96
N LYS A 102 32.92 3.01 -2.14
CA LYS A 102 33.06 4.19 -1.27
C LYS A 102 31.81 5.09 -1.20
N ASN A 103 30.96 5.03 -2.23
CA ASN A 103 29.75 5.87 -2.34
C ASN A 103 28.46 5.09 -2.03
N ILE A 104 28.56 3.82 -1.63
CA ILE A 104 27.40 3.03 -1.24
C ILE A 104 27.09 3.29 0.23
N PRO A 105 25.87 3.74 0.56
CA PRO A 105 25.44 3.87 1.94
C PRO A 105 25.55 2.53 2.68
N THR A 106 26.02 2.59 3.93
CA THR A 106 25.97 1.41 4.81
C THR A 106 24.51 1.14 5.16
N VAL A 107 24.07 -0.09 4.92
CA VAL A 107 22.71 -0.56 5.20
C VAL A 107 22.85 -1.83 6.03
N ALA A 108 22.30 -1.80 7.24
CA ALA A 108 22.43 -2.91 8.19
C ALA A 108 21.57 -4.13 7.80
N SER A 109 20.41 -3.89 7.20
CA SER A 109 19.46 -4.94 6.81
C SER A 109 18.53 -4.50 5.68
N LEU A 110 17.96 -5.45 4.94
CA LEU A 110 16.89 -5.19 3.98
C LEU A 110 15.57 -4.76 4.66
N SER A 111 15.43 -4.96 5.97
CA SER A 111 14.33 -4.43 6.77
C SER A 111 14.56 -3.01 7.30
N GLU A 112 15.71 -2.40 7.02
CA GLU A 112 15.99 -1.01 7.39
C GLU A 112 15.10 -0.05 6.58
N ARG A 113 14.35 0.81 7.29
CA ARG A 113 13.42 1.77 6.70
C ARG A 113 14.14 2.75 5.76
N LEU A 114 13.43 3.19 4.73
CA LEU A 114 13.87 4.32 3.89
C LEU A 114 13.58 5.64 4.61
N TRP A 115 14.21 6.73 4.18
CA TRP A 115 14.08 8.05 4.84
C TRP A 115 12.63 8.56 4.97
N TRP A 116 11.76 8.17 4.02
CA TRP A 116 10.33 8.51 3.99
C TRP A 116 9.44 7.46 4.68
N ASP A 117 9.95 6.26 4.95
CA ASP A 117 9.22 5.18 5.61
C ASP A 117 9.34 5.42 7.11
N ARG A 118 8.33 6.07 7.70
CA ARG A 118 8.27 6.43 9.12
C ARG A 118 6.98 5.93 9.74
#